data_AF-A0A9E0QY80-F1
#
_entry.id   AF-A0A9E0QY80-F1
#
_cell.length_a   1.000
_cell.length_b   1.000
_cell.length_c   1.000
_cell.angle_alpha   90.00
_cell.angle_beta   90.00
_cell.angle_gamma   90.00
#
_symmetry.space_group_name_H-M   'P 1'
#
loop_
_entity.id
_entity.type
_entity.pdbx_description
1 polymer ?
#
loop_
_entity_poly.entity_id
_entity_poly.type
_entity_poly.pdbx_seq_one_letter_code
_entity_poly.pdbx_strand_id
1 'polypeptide(L)'
;MNQSQLHEDIQQAVVSGIRRYFGCCRQRVPGFIKQHFSYPAALATNRVAFGFDVLRAPVNLFWAPLFALVSMIRFFVGRFPRLRWLHQLLGRFPAGFTTQVQTHISELVLRDLLQHSQPQRSLSWFIAEELRALYQQNEKTDVDIAQFHAQAEPIVEEALAQYRITRTATADITNTLSCTVLGAFAFQKFTPGGIGIALMLAATISVQLAATDFFLGESLGHIYYSVFPPTPSFGMTLATIAGVLSLLSACA
;
A
#
# COMPACT_ATOMS: atom_id res chain seq x y z
N MET A 1 10.15 22.78 -32.47
CA MET A 1 8.96 22.26 -31.75
C MET A 1 8.72 23.15 -30.54
N ASN A 2 7.48 23.55 -30.27
CA ASN A 2 7.19 24.38 -29.10
C ASN A 2 7.22 23.50 -27.83
N GLN A 3 7.68 24.01 -26.68
CA GLN A 3 7.86 23.16 -25.49
C GLN A 3 6.55 22.53 -24.99
N SER A 4 5.42 23.21 -25.16
CA SER A 4 4.09 22.67 -24.83
C SER A 4 3.73 21.46 -25.69
N GLN A 5 4.05 21.50 -26.98
CA GLN A 5 3.72 20.43 -27.91
C GLN A 5 4.55 19.17 -27.64
N LEU A 6 5.84 19.32 -27.34
CA LEU A 6 6.68 18.18 -26.93
C LEU A 6 6.15 17.52 -25.65
N HIS A 7 5.67 18.31 -24.69
CA HIS A 7 5.11 17.77 -23.45
C HIS A 7 3.83 16.95 -23.70
N GLU A 8 2.94 17.45 -24.56
CA GLU A 8 1.73 16.72 -24.97
C GLU A 8 2.07 15.43 -25.71
N ASP A 9 3.04 15.48 -26.64
CA ASP A 9 3.46 14.30 -27.41
C ASP A 9 4.06 13.23 -26.49
N ILE A 10 4.91 13.62 -25.52
CA ILE A 10 5.46 12.71 -24.51
C ILE A 10 4.34 12.08 -23.69
N GLN A 11 3.37 12.87 -23.23
CA GLN A 11 2.24 12.36 -22.46
C GLN A 11 1.42 11.36 -23.29
N GLN A 12 1.20 11.64 -24.56
CA GLN A 12 0.51 10.73 -25.47
C GLN A 12 1.27 9.42 -25.67
N ALA A 13 2.60 9.47 -25.85
CA ALA A 13 3.44 8.28 -25.97
C ALA A 13 3.39 7.41 -24.70
N VAL A 14 3.47 8.02 -23.51
CA VAL A 14 3.33 7.30 -22.24
C VAL A 14 1.97 6.62 -22.13
N VAL A 15 0.88 7.35 -22.45
CA VAL A 15 -0.48 6.80 -22.43
C VAL A 15 -0.66 5.70 -23.46
N SER A 16 -0.05 5.82 -24.65
CA SER A 16 -0.04 4.78 -25.69
C SER A 16 0.61 3.51 -25.16
N GLY A 17 1.79 3.60 -24.54
CA GLY A 17 2.51 2.47 -23.98
C GLY A 17 1.71 1.75 -22.88
N ILE A 18 1.10 2.53 -21.98
CA ILE A 18 0.20 2.01 -20.94
C ILE A 18 -0.98 1.25 -21.58
N ARG A 19 -1.67 1.86 -22.56
CA ARG A 19 -2.82 1.23 -23.23
C ARG A 19 -2.43 -0.04 -23.97
N ARG A 20 -1.29 -0.04 -24.65
CA ARG A 20 -0.77 -1.19 -25.39
C ARG A 20 -0.44 -2.34 -24.45
N TYR A 21 0.27 -2.08 -23.36
CA TYR A 21 0.55 -3.06 -22.32
C TYR A 21 -0.74 -3.69 -21.76
N PHE A 22 -1.68 -2.86 -21.30
CA PHE A 22 -2.94 -3.38 -20.74
C PHE A 22 -3.84 -4.03 -21.79
N GLY A 23 -3.74 -3.64 -23.06
CA GLY A 23 -4.36 -4.34 -24.18
C GLY A 23 -3.87 -5.78 -24.30
N CYS A 24 -2.55 -5.99 -24.29
CA CYS A 24 -1.94 -7.31 -24.27
C CYS A 24 -2.32 -8.12 -23.02
N CYS A 25 -2.36 -7.50 -21.83
CA CYS A 25 -2.83 -8.15 -20.61
C CYS A 25 -4.27 -8.64 -20.74
N ARG A 26 -5.18 -7.80 -21.26
CA ARG A 26 -6.60 -8.13 -21.44
C ARG A 26 -6.81 -9.29 -22.42
N GLN A 27 -6.03 -9.35 -23.49
CA GLN A 27 -6.08 -10.47 -24.44
C GLN A 27 -5.67 -11.80 -23.82
N ARG A 28 -4.83 -11.79 -22.78
CA ARG A 28 -4.42 -13.00 -22.04
C ARG A 28 -5.46 -13.47 -21.02
N VAL A 29 -6.38 -12.61 -20.59
CA VAL A 29 -7.38 -12.93 -19.54
C VAL A 29 -8.17 -14.20 -19.87
N PRO A 30 -8.72 -14.41 -21.09
CA PRO A 30 -9.50 -15.62 -21.36
C PRO A 30 -8.67 -16.91 -21.25
N GLY A 31 -7.44 -16.91 -21.75
CA GLY A 31 -6.51 -18.04 -21.64
C GLY A 31 -6.10 -18.30 -20.20
N PHE A 32 -5.79 -17.24 -19.45
CA PHE A 32 -5.46 -17.29 -18.03
C PHE A 32 -6.61 -17.88 -17.19
N ILE A 33 -7.85 -17.44 -17.42
CA ILE A 33 -9.04 -17.98 -16.75
C ILE A 33 -9.22 -19.46 -17.10
N LYS A 34 -9.11 -19.82 -18.38
CA LYS A 34 -9.24 -21.21 -18.82
C LYS A 34 -8.17 -22.10 -18.19
N GLN A 35 -6.95 -21.62 -18.05
CA GLN A 35 -5.83 -22.40 -17.56
C GLN A 35 -5.83 -22.57 -16.03
N HIS A 36 -6.22 -21.53 -15.27
CA HIS A 36 -6.06 -21.52 -13.81
C HIS A 36 -7.38 -21.56 -13.03
N PHE A 37 -8.50 -21.15 -13.64
CA PHE A 37 -9.78 -20.97 -12.96
C PHE A 37 -10.93 -21.81 -13.56
N SER A 38 -10.68 -22.59 -14.61
CA SER A 38 -11.67 -23.56 -15.11
C SER A 38 -11.65 -24.86 -14.31
N TYR A 39 -12.78 -25.56 -14.24
CA TYR A 39 -12.83 -26.92 -13.69
C TYR A 39 -12.19 -27.90 -14.70
N PRO A 40 -11.20 -28.73 -14.33
CA PRO A 40 -10.74 -29.09 -12.99
C PRO A 40 -9.48 -28.36 -12.50
N ALA A 41 -8.89 -27.45 -13.28
CA ALA A 41 -7.69 -26.69 -12.88
C ALA A 41 -7.88 -25.89 -11.59
N ALA A 42 -9.06 -25.28 -11.41
CA ALA A 42 -9.44 -24.57 -10.19
C ALA A 42 -9.38 -25.46 -8.93
N LEU A 43 -9.63 -26.77 -9.07
CA LEU A 43 -9.50 -27.74 -7.98
C LEU A 43 -8.04 -28.00 -7.63
N ALA A 44 -7.13 -28.05 -8.60
CA ALA A 44 -5.70 -28.18 -8.33
C ALA A 44 -5.14 -26.93 -7.64
N THR A 45 -5.55 -25.74 -8.10
CA THR A 45 -5.19 -24.45 -7.48
C THR A 45 -5.76 -24.29 -6.08
N ASN A 46 -7.03 -24.68 -5.85
CA ASN A 46 -7.65 -24.65 -4.52
C ASN A 46 -7.18 -25.77 -3.59
N ARG A 47 -6.64 -26.88 -4.10
CA ARG A 47 -6.12 -27.97 -3.24
C ARG A 47 -4.86 -27.55 -2.47
N VAL A 48 -4.15 -26.53 -2.96
CA VAL A 48 -3.07 -25.84 -2.21
C VAL A 48 -3.63 -25.05 -1.00
N ALA A 49 -4.91 -24.67 -1.04
CA ALA A 49 -5.61 -23.95 0.04
C ALA A 49 -6.11 -24.84 1.19
N PHE A 50 -6.30 -26.15 0.93
CA PHE A 50 -6.88 -27.05 1.92
C PHE A 50 -5.83 -27.46 2.98
N GLY A 51 -5.89 -26.83 4.16
CA GLY A 51 -5.04 -27.16 5.31
C GLY A 51 -4.98 -26.05 6.38
N PHE A 52 -3.88 -25.99 7.12
CA PHE A 52 -3.60 -24.96 8.14
C PHE A 52 -3.50 -23.52 7.59
N ASP A 53 -3.51 -23.34 6.26
CA ASP A 53 -3.41 -22.04 5.60
C ASP A 53 -4.66 -21.17 5.80
N VAL A 54 -5.85 -21.79 5.93
CA VAL A 54 -7.11 -21.08 6.28
C VAL A 54 -7.02 -20.44 7.66
N LEU A 55 -6.28 -21.05 8.60
CA LEU A 55 -6.08 -20.51 9.94
C LEU A 55 -5.04 -19.39 9.99
N ARG A 56 -4.21 -19.22 8.94
CA ARG A 56 -3.22 -18.13 8.91
C ARG A 56 -3.85 -16.76 8.75
N ALA A 57 -4.99 -16.65 8.08
CA ALA A 57 -5.73 -15.40 7.96
C ALA A 57 -6.19 -14.83 9.33
N PRO A 58 -6.89 -15.59 10.20
CA PRO A 58 -7.22 -15.11 11.54
C PRO A 58 -5.97 -14.94 12.43
N VAL A 59 -4.94 -15.79 12.29
CA VAL A 59 -3.68 -15.60 13.02
C VAL A 59 -3.00 -14.28 12.64
N ASN A 60 -2.95 -13.92 11.36
CA ASN A 60 -2.39 -12.63 10.91
C ASN A 60 -3.13 -11.42 11.48
N LEU A 61 -4.45 -11.53 11.66
CA LEU A 61 -5.24 -10.46 12.27
C LEU A 61 -4.73 -10.13 13.69
N PHE A 62 -4.37 -11.16 14.47
CA PHE A 62 -3.80 -10.99 15.81
C PHE A 62 -2.28 -10.76 15.78
N TRP A 63 -1.59 -11.17 14.71
CA TRP A 63 -0.15 -10.98 14.53
C TRP A 63 0.21 -9.53 14.19
N ALA A 64 -0.65 -8.83 13.44
CA ALA A 64 -0.39 -7.46 12.99
C ALA A 64 -0.16 -6.45 14.14
N PRO A 65 -0.96 -6.44 15.24
CA PRO A 65 -0.68 -5.60 16.41
C PRO A 65 0.67 -5.93 17.09
N LEU A 66 1.01 -7.23 17.18
CA LEU A 66 2.26 -7.67 17.79
C LEU A 66 3.47 -7.22 16.96
N PHE A 67 3.40 -7.41 15.64
CA PHE A 67 4.43 -6.95 14.73
C PHE A 67 4.55 -5.41 14.75
N ALA A 68 3.44 -4.68 14.86
CA ALA A 68 3.48 -3.23 14.99
C ALA A 68 4.22 -2.75 16.23
N LEU A 69 4.00 -3.42 17.36
CA LEU A 69 4.70 -3.15 18.60
C LEU A 69 6.20 -3.43 18.48
N VAL A 70 6.59 -4.55 17.85
CA VAL A 70 8.00 -4.88 17.58
C VAL A 70 8.65 -3.83 16.68
N SER A 71 8.00 -3.42 15.60
CA SER A 71 8.51 -2.38 14.69
C SER A 71 8.66 -1.03 15.38
N MET A 72 7.75 -0.69 16.31
CA MET A 72 7.88 0.50 17.17
C MET A 72 9.15 0.44 18.00
N ILE A 73 9.36 -0.66 18.72
CA ILE A 73 10.55 -0.85 19.55
C ILE A 73 11.79 -0.78 18.68
N ARG A 74 11.79 -1.40 17.49
CA ARG A 74 12.89 -1.33 16.53
C ARG A 74 13.21 0.12 16.13
N PHE A 75 12.21 0.94 15.84
CA PHE A 75 12.39 2.35 15.48
C PHE A 75 13.05 3.15 16.61
N PHE A 76 12.59 2.97 17.85
CA PHE A 76 13.19 3.64 19.02
C PHE A 76 14.61 3.13 19.32
N VAL A 77 14.82 1.82 19.21
CA VAL A 77 16.13 1.18 19.41
C VAL A 77 17.13 1.57 18.32
N GLY A 78 16.67 1.81 17.08
CA GLY A 78 17.50 2.27 15.96
C GLY A 78 18.12 3.65 16.17
N ARG A 79 17.59 4.46 17.10
CA ARG A 79 18.20 5.74 17.51
C ARG A 79 19.41 5.57 18.44
N PHE A 80 19.64 4.37 18.99
CA PHE A 80 20.75 4.11 19.90
C PHE A 80 21.80 3.17 19.26
N PRO A 81 23.00 3.66 18.92
CA PRO A 81 24.02 2.86 18.24
C PRO A 81 24.53 1.67 19.07
N ARG A 82 24.37 1.70 20.41
CA ARG A 82 24.74 0.62 21.33
C ARG A 82 23.83 -0.61 21.26
N LEU A 83 22.62 -0.49 20.70
CA LEU A 83 21.63 -1.56 20.64
C LEU A 83 21.44 -2.13 19.22
N ARG A 84 22.47 -2.02 18.37
CA ARG A 84 22.45 -2.53 16.98
C ARG A 84 22.06 -4.01 16.89
N TRP A 85 22.52 -4.84 17.83
CA TRP A 85 22.15 -6.25 17.87
C TRP A 85 20.64 -6.45 18.06
N LEU A 86 20.02 -5.65 18.94
CA LEU A 86 18.59 -5.70 19.20
C LEU A 86 17.78 -5.21 17.99
N HIS A 87 18.23 -4.12 17.34
CA HIS A 87 17.66 -3.66 16.07
C HIS A 87 17.70 -4.75 14.98
N GLN A 88 18.83 -5.47 14.86
CA GLN A 88 18.97 -6.58 13.90
C GLN A 88 18.09 -7.79 14.25
N LEU A 89 17.96 -8.11 15.54
CA LEU A 89 17.10 -9.19 16.01
C LEU A 89 15.62 -8.90 15.75
N LEU A 90 15.17 -7.67 16.05
CA LEU A 90 13.80 -7.24 15.79
C LEU A 90 13.49 -7.12 14.30
N GLY A 91 14.49 -6.83 13.47
CA GLY A 91 14.35 -6.84 12.00
C GLY A 91 14.10 -8.24 11.40
N ARG A 92 14.30 -9.32 12.17
CA ARG A 92 13.97 -10.69 11.74
C ARG A 92 12.53 -11.11 12.07
N PHE A 93 11.77 -10.27 12.76
CA PHE A 93 10.41 -10.59 13.13
C PHE A 93 9.50 -10.53 11.88
N PRO A 94 8.76 -11.60 11.54
CA PRO A 94 7.98 -11.63 10.31
C PRO A 94 6.76 -10.70 10.42
N ALA A 95 6.52 -9.92 9.35
CA ALA A 95 5.37 -9.00 9.25
C ALA A 95 4.01 -9.70 9.24
N GLY A 96 4.01 -11.00 8.95
CA GLY A 96 2.84 -11.86 8.93
C GLY A 96 3.14 -13.14 8.15
N PHE A 97 2.18 -14.06 8.14
CA PHE A 97 2.21 -15.28 7.36
C PHE A 97 1.32 -15.10 6.15
N THR A 98 1.88 -14.92 4.96
CA THR A 98 1.07 -14.92 3.74
C THR A 98 0.43 -16.29 3.56
N THR A 99 -0.83 -16.33 3.10
CA THR A 99 -1.43 -17.61 2.72
C THR A 99 -0.70 -18.11 1.47
N GLN A 100 -0.39 -19.40 1.41
CA GLN A 100 0.25 -20.01 0.25
C GLN A 100 -0.59 -19.80 -1.01
N VAL A 101 -1.91 -19.77 -0.85
CA VAL A 101 -2.86 -19.45 -1.94
C VAL A 101 -2.68 -18.03 -2.45
N GLN A 102 -2.59 -17.03 -1.57
CA GLN A 102 -2.40 -15.65 -1.98
C GLN A 102 -1.07 -15.47 -2.71
N THR A 103 0.02 -16.05 -2.18
CA THR A 103 1.34 -16.00 -2.83
C THR A 103 1.28 -16.67 -4.21
N HIS A 104 0.66 -17.85 -4.29
CA HIS A 104 0.54 -18.60 -5.53
C HIS A 104 -0.30 -17.87 -6.59
N ILE A 105 -1.48 -17.35 -6.22
CA ILE A 105 -2.32 -16.57 -7.15
C ILE A 105 -1.60 -15.29 -7.58
N SER A 106 -0.91 -14.61 -6.65
CA SER A 106 -0.12 -13.41 -6.98
C SER A 106 0.98 -13.73 -7.99
N GLU A 107 1.72 -14.83 -7.77
CA GLU A 107 2.75 -15.29 -8.70
C GLU A 107 2.17 -15.63 -10.08
N LEU A 108 1.04 -16.34 -10.14
CA LEU A 108 0.35 -16.65 -11.39
C LEU A 108 -0.08 -15.38 -12.13
N VAL A 109 -0.67 -14.41 -11.41
CA VAL A 109 -1.09 -13.13 -12.00
C VAL A 109 0.13 -12.34 -12.49
N LEU A 110 1.18 -12.23 -11.68
CA LEU A 110 2.39 -11.49 -12.03
C LEU A 110 3.13 -12.11 -13.22
N ARG A 111 3.21 -13.43 -13.27
CA ARG A 111 3.95 -14.18 -14.29
C ARG A 111 3.15 -14.34 -15.58
N ASP A 112 1.93 -14.84 -15.49
CA ASP A 112 1.18 -15.29 -16.67
C ASP A 112 0.26 -14.19 -17.22
N LEU A 113 -0.32 -13.36 -16.36
CA LEU A 113 -1.22 -12.29 -16.80
C LEU A 113 -0.47 -10.98 -17.07
N LEU A 114 0.35 -10.52 -16.11
CA LEU A 114 1.04 -9.24 -16.15
C LEU A 114 2.44 -9.33 -16.76
N GLN A 115 3.05 -10.54 -16.78
CA GLN A 115 4.41 -10.77 -17.28
C GLN A 115 5.45 -9.80 -16.69
N HIS A 116 5.25 -9.39 -15.43
CA HIS A 116 6.01 -8.33 -14.79
C HIS A 116 7.51 -8.65 -14.71
N SER A 117 7.86 -9.93 -14.53
CA SER A 117 9.24 -10.40 -14.43
C SER A 117 9.94 -10.63 -15.77
N GLN A 118 9.27 -10.36 -16.90
CA GLN A 118 9.88 -10.47 -18.23
C GLN A 118 10.37 -9.08 -18.69
N PRO A 119 11.70 -8.87 -18.82
CA PRO A 119 12.26 -7.54 -19.08
C PRO A 119 11.72 -6.90 -20.35
N GLN A 120 11.42 -7.69 -21.39
CA GLN A 120 10.90 -7.19 -22.66
C GLN A 120 9.37 -7.10 -22.74
N ARG A 121 8.65 -7.33 -21.64
CA ARG A 121 7.19 -7.31 -21.61
C ARG A 121 6.61 -6.61 -20.37
N SER A 122 7.46 -5.91 -19.63
CA SER A 122 7.06 -5.09 -18.49
C SER A 122 6.33 -3.82 -18.94
N LEU A 123 5.60 -3.20 -18.03
CA LEU A 123 4.97 -1.90 -18.30
C LEU A 123 6.01 -0.82 -18.66
N SER A 124 7.16 -0.83 -17.98
CA SER A 124 8.28 0.08 -18.26
C SER A 124 8.80 -0.09 -19.68
N TRP A 125 8.92 -1.33 -20.17
CA TRP A 125 9.32 -1.62 -21.54
C TRP A 125 8.37 -1.02 -22.57
N PHE A 126 7.05 -1.21 -22.43
CA PHE A 126 6.07 -0.68 -23.39
C PHE A 126 6.05 0.86 -23.40
N ILE A 127 6.24 1.50 -22.26
CA ILE A 127 6.34 2.97 -22.18
C ILE A 127 7.65 3.45 -22.82
N ALA A 128 8.77 2.80 -22.52
CA ALA A 128 10.07 3.12 -23.09
C ALA A 128 10.06 2.96 -24.62
N GLU A 129 9.41 1.92 -25.14
CA GLU A 129 9.33 1.67 -26.58
C GLU A 129 8.55 2.77 -27.33
N GLU A 130 7.44 3.26 -26.76
CA GLU A 130 6.67 4.35 -27.38
C GLU A 130 7.40 5.71 -27.26
N LEU A 131 8.14 5.93 -26.17
CA LEU A 131 9.02 7.09 -26.03
C LEU A 131 10.18 7.05 -27.03
N ARG A 132 10.76 5.87 -27.26
CA ARG A 132 11.81 5.64 -28.26
C ARG A 132 11.29 5.97 -29.65
N ALA A 133 10.10 5.48 -30.01
CA ALA A 133 9.47 5.75 -31.30
C ALA A 133 9.23 7.26 -31.52
N LEU A 134 8.75 7.97 -30.50
CA LEU A 134 8.59 9.42 -30.53
C LEU A 134 9.94 10.15 -30.71
N TYR A 135 10.98 9.71 -29.98
CA TYR A 135 12.31 10.30 -30.08
C TYR A 135 12.88 10.12 -31.49
N GLN A 136 12.80 8.90 -32.05
CA GLN A 136 13.24 8.60 -33.42
C GLN A 136 12.51 9.44 -34.46
N GLN A 137 11.19 9.62 -34.30
CA GLN A 137 10.40 10.43 -35.22
C GLN A 137 10.83 11.91 -35.22
N ASN A 138 11.17 12.45 -34.04
CA ASN A 138 11.54 13.85 -33.89
C ASN A 138 12.99 14.15 -34.29
N GLU A 139 13.93 13.28 -33.91
CA GLU A 139 15.37 13.47 -34.17
C GLU A 139 15.82 12.84 -35.50
N LYS A 140 14.96 12.09 -36.19
CA LYS A 140 15.26 11.35 -37.43
C LYS A 140 16.54 10.52 -37.35
N THR A 141 16.88 10.06 -36.16
CA THR A 141 18.10 9.33 -35.86
C THR A 141 17.71 7.91 -35.46
N ASP A 142 18.43 6.92 -35.98
CA ASP A 142 18.25 5.56 -35.53
C ASP A 142 18.85 5.42 -34.12
N VAL A 143 18.09 4.79 -33.24
CA VAL A 143 18.39 4.74 -31.81
C VAL A 143 18.37 3.29 -31.41
N ASP A 144 19.51 2.83 -30.89
CA ASP A 144 19.63 1.48 -30.39
C ASP A 144 18.60 1.23 -29.28
N ILE A 145 17.79 0.20 -29.50
CA ILE A 145 16.74 -0.24 -28.59
C ILE A 145 17.36 -0.60 -27.23
N ALA A 146 18.48 -1.33 -27.22
CA ALA A 146 19.08 -1.79 -25.97
C ALA A 146 19.56 -0.61 -25.11
N GLN A 147 20.24 0.35 -25.75
CA GLN A 147 20.76 1.53 -25.07
C GLN A 147 19.63 2.45 -24.55
N PHE A 148 18.59 2.69 -25.36
CA PHE A 148 17.47 3.53 -24.95
C PHE A 148 16.72 2.94 -23.76
N HIS A 149 16.38 1.65 -23.82
CA HIS A 149 15.67 0.96 -22.74
C HIS A 149 16.47 0.95 -21.44
N ALA A 150 17.79 0.73 -21.51
CA ALA A 150 18.66 0.77 -20.34
C ALA A 150 18.65 2.12 -19.60
N GLN A 151 18.34 3.22 -20.30
CA GLN A 151 18.25 4.56 -19.72
C GLN A 151 16.81 4.96 -19.34
N ALA A 152 15.84 4.62 -20.18
CA ALA A 152 14.45 5.05 -20.02
C ALA A 152 13.68 4.22 -18.97
N GLU A 153 13.87 2.91 -18.92
CA GLU A 153 13.11 2.03 -18.02
C GLU A 153 13.29 2.39 -16.54
N PRO A 154 14.51 2.65 -16.02
CA PRO A 154 14.69 3.04 -14.62
C PRO A 154 13.93 4.32 -14.24
N ILE A 155 13.92 5.32 -15.14
CA ILE A 155 13.21 6.59 -14.94
C ILE A 155 11.70 6.34 -14.87
N VAL A 156 11.18 5.51 -15.77
CA VAL A 156 9.76 5.13 -15.77
C VAL A 156 9.41 4.35 -14.51
N GLU A 157 10.26 3.42 -14.08
CA GLU A 157 10.06 2.64 -12.86
C GLU A 157 10.05 3.51 -11.60
N GLU A 158 10.95 4.48 -11.50
CA GLU A 158 10.97 5.44 -10.40
C GLU A 158 9.70 6.31 -10.38
N ALA A 159 9.29 6.84 -11.54
CA ALA A 159 8.05 7.60 -11.65
C ALA A 159 6.80 6.77 -11.28
N LEU A 160 6.75 5.50 -11.70
CA LEU A 160 5.69 4.57 -11.33
C LEU A 160 5.72 4.24 -9.83
N ALA A 161 6.89 4.09 -9.22
CA ALA A 161 7.04 3.86 -7.79
C ALA A 161 6.52 5.05 -6.99
N GLN A 162 6.90 6.27 -7.38
CA GLN A 162 6.41 7.50 -6.76
C GLN A 162 4.89 7.65 -6.91
N TYR A 163 4.35 7.38 -8.10
CA TYR A 163 2.91 7.37 -8.33
C TYR A 163 2.18 6.35 -7.46
N ARG A 164 2.74 5.15 -7.28
CA ARG A 164 2.15 4.10 -6.41
C ARG A 164 2.08 4.57 -4.96
N ILE A 165 3.13 5.21 -4.44
CA ILE A 165 3.13 5.74 -3.06
C ILE A 165 1.97 6.71 -2.87
N THR A 166 1.84 7.71 -3.73
CA THR A 166 0.76 8.71 -3.65
C THR A 166 -0.62 8.08 -3.81
N ARG A 167 -0.77 7.13 -4.74
CA ARG A 167 -2.05 6.46 -5.00
C ARG A 167 -2.48 5.57 -3.85
N THR A 168 -1.55 4.84 -3.22
CA THR A 168 -1.83 4.04 -2.02
C THR A 168 -2.25 4.92 -0.86
N ALA A 169 -1.55 6.03 -0.61
CA ALA A 169 -1.92 6.98 0.43
C ALA A 169 -3.33 7.57 0.19
N THR A 170 -3.63 7.96 -1.06
CA THR A 170 -4.93 8.51 -1.43
C THR A 170 -6.05 7.48 -1.27
N ALA A 171 -5.79 6.24 -1.66
CA ALA A 171 -6.73 5.13 -1.49
C ALA A 171 -7.00 4.85 0.00
N ASP A 172 -5.99 4.90 0.86
CA ASP A 172 -6.14 4.69 2.30
C ASP A 172 -6.93 5.83 2.97
N ILE A 173 -6.67 7.08 2.58
CA ILE A 173 -7.46 8.24 3.03
C ILE A 173 -8.92 8.08 2.60
N THR A 174 -9.16 7.75 1.33
CA THR A 174 -10.52 7.58 0.79
C THR A 174 -11.24 6.43 1.47
N ASN A 175 -10.55 5.30 1.68
CA ASN A 175 -11.08 4.14 2.38
C ASN A 175 -11.43 4.50 3.83
N THR A 176 -10.51 5.16 4.54
CA THR A 176 -10.73 5.60 5.92
C THR A 176 -11.92 6.56 6.01
N LEU A 177 -12.01 7.56 5.13
CA LEU A 177 -13.12 8.52 5.10
C LEU A 177 -14.45 7.80 4.81
N SER A 178 -14.48 6.96 3.77
CA SER A 178 -15.69 6.25 3.34
C SER A 178 -16.18 5.29 4.43
N CYS A 179 -15.29 4.47 4.99
CA CYS A 179 -15.63 3.56 6.09
C CYS A 179 -16.02 4.32 7.36
N THR A 180 -15.44 5.49 7.62
CA THR A 180 -15.83 6.34 8.75
C THR A 180 -17.25 6.87 8.58
N VAL A 181 -17.55 7.48 7.43
CA VAL A 181 -18.88 8.00 7.13
C VAL A 181 -19.91 6.88 7.12
N LEU A 182 -19.65 5.81 6.35
CA LEU A 182 -20.57 4.68 6.25
C LEU A 182 -20.74 3.93 7.57
N GLY A 183 -19.67 3.73 8.35
CA GLY A 183 -19.74 3.08 9.66
C GLY A 183 -20.54 3.90 10.69
N ALA A 184 -20.32 5.22 10.70
CA ALA A 184 -21.07 6.14 11.54
C ALA A 184 -22.57 6.14 11.21
N PHE A 185 -22.93 6.13 9.92
CA PHE A 185 -24.33 6.11 9.47
C PHE A 185 -25.00 4.73 9.57
N ALA A 186 -24.31 3.65 9.15
CA ALA A 186 -24.93 2.33 9.00
C ALA A 186 -25.00 1.53 10.31
N PHE A 187 -24.05 1.72 11.22
CA PHE A 187 -23.92 0.87 12.41
C PHE A 187 -23.84 1.63 13.74
N GLN A 188 -23.83 2.96 13.72
CA GLN A 188 -23.35 3.79 14.84
C GLN A 188 -21.97 3.32 15.37
N LYS A 189 -21.16 2.67 14.51
CA LYS A 189 -19.89 2.03 14.88
C LYS A 189 -18.82 2.44 13.87
N PHE A 190 -17.76 3.05 14.38
CA PHE A 190 -16.58 3.41 13.59
C PHE A 190 -15.82 2.15 13.12
N THR A 191 -15.46 2.07 11.83
CA THR A 191 -14.50 1.10 11.28
C THR A 191 -13.24 1.86 10.87
N PRO A 192 -12.25 2.05 11.77
CA PRO A 192 -11.15 2.97 11.52
C PRO A 192 -10.05 2.33 10.66
N GLY A 193 -9.60 3.05 9.62
CA GLY A 193 -8.32 2.81 8.95
C GLY A 193 -7.13 3.36 9.77
N GLY A 194 -5.90 3.37 9.23
CA GLY A 194 -4.71 3.79 9.98
C GLY A 194 -4.82 5.19 10.60
N ILE A 195 -5.33 6.16 9.84
CA ILE A 195 -5.62 7.52 10.34
C ILE A 195 -6.83 7.52 11.28
N GLY A 196 -7.83 6.66 11.03
CA GLY A 196 -8.99 6.52 11.90
C GLY A 196 -8.64 6.05 13.31
N ILE A 197 -7.68 5.11 13.42
CA ILE A 197 -7.14 4.64 14.71
C ILE A 197 -6.48 5.79 15.45
N ALA A 198 -5.72 6.64 14.74
CA ALA A 198 -5.06 7.80 15.32
C ALA A 198 -6.04 8.86 15.86
N LEU A 199 -7.13 9.10 15.14
CA LEU A 199 -8.19 10.03 15.56
C LEU A 199 -8.95 9.49 16.78
N MET A 200 -9.25 8.19 16.80
CA MET A 200 -9.84 7.53 17.96
C MET A 200 -8.92 7.65 19.17
N LEU A 201 -7.62 7.41 18.98
CA LEU A 201 -6.62 7.52 20.04
C LEU A 201 -6.48 8.95 20.57
N ALA A 202 -6.55 9.97 19.70
CA ALA A 202 -6.56 11.37 20.13
C ALA A 202 -7.77 11.67 21.02
N ALA A 203 -8.95 11.19 20.62
CA ALA A 203 -10.17 11.38 21.40
C ALA A 203 -10.10 10.69 22.78
N THR A 204 -9.59 9.45 22.85
CA THR A 204 -9.46 8.73 24.12
C THR A 204 -8.44 9.37 25.05
N ILE A 205 -7.27 9.79 24.53
CA ILE A 205 -6.26 10.51 25.31
C ILE A 205 -6.82 11.84 25.83
N SER A 206 -7.60 12.56 25.01
CA SER A 206 -8.23 13.81 25.42
C SER A 206 -9.24 13.61 26.55
N VAL A 207 -10.01 12.51 26.54
CA VAL A 207 -10.94 12.17 27.64
C VAL A 207 -10.16 11.86 28.92
N GLN A 208 -9.07 11.11 28.82
CA GLN A 208 -8.23 10.75 29.98
C GLN A 208 -7.63 11.98 30.64
N LEU A 209 -6.97 12.85 29.86
CA LEU A 209 -6.35 14.06 30.38
C LEU A 209 -7.38 15.01 30.99
N ALA A 210 -8.52 15.22 30.31
CA ALA A 210 -9.57 16.08 30.82
C ALA A 210 -10.21 15.54 32.11
N ALA A 211 -10.32 14.21 32.26
CA ALA A 211 -10.83 13.57 33.46
C ALA A 211 -9.85 13.73 34.64
N THR A 212 -8.55 13.52 34.43
CA THR A 212 -7.53 13.71 35.47
C THR A 212 -7.51 15.14 36.01
N ASP A 213 -7.65 16.12 35.12
CA ASP A 213 -7.68 17.55 35.50
C ASP A 213 -9.07 18.03 35.94
N PHE A 214 -10.05 17.13 36.08
CA PHE A 214 -11.42 17.51 36.43
C PHE A 214 -11.52 17.95 37.89
N PHE A 215 -12.09 19.13 38.11
CA PHE A 215 -12.13 19.80 39.41
C PHE A 215 -12.87 19.02 40.53
N LEU A 216 -13.76 18.08 40.18
CA LEU A 216 -14.47 17.22 41.15
C LEU A 216 -13.81 15.84 41.32
N GLY A 217 -12.62 15.65 40.74
CA GLY A 217 -11.89 14.40 40.74
C GLY A 217 -12.17 13.53 39.51
N GLU A 218 -11.21 12.64 39.24
CA GLU A 218 -11.12 11.82 38.03
C GLU A 218 -12.36 10.98 37.75
N SER A 219 -12.93 10.34 38.77
CA SER A 219 -14.10 9.47 38.61
C SER A 219 -15.35 10.22 38.14
N LEU A 220 -15.58 11.44 38.65
CA LEU A 220 -16.68 12.29 38.19
C LEU A 220 -16.37 12.91 36.83
N GLY A 221 -15.09 13.18 36.53
CA GLY A 221 -14.63 13.61 35.22
C GLY A 221 -14.95 12.60 34.12
N HIS A 222 -14.66 11.31 34.33
CA HIS A 222 -15.00 10.26 33.36
C HIS A 222 -16.50 10.16 33.08
N ILE A 223 -17.33 10.31 34.11
CA ILE A 223 -18.79 10.32 33.95
C ILE A 223 -19.21 11.55 33.13
N TYR A 224 -18.69 12.73 33.44
CA TYR A 224 -19.02 13.95 32.73
C TYR A 224 -18.62 13.90 31.24
N TYR A 225 -17.38 13.50 30.95
CA TYR A 225 -16.85 13.43 29.58
C TYR A 225 -17.38 12.24 28.77
N SER A 226 -18.09 11.29 29.40
CA SER A 226 -18.85 10.28 28.67
C SER A 226 -20.06 10.86 27.93
N VAL A 227 -20.64 11.95 28.46
CA VAL A 227 -21.78 12.66 27.88
C VAL A 227 -21.32 13.84 27.04
N PHE A 228 -20.26 14.54 27.48
CA PHE A 228 -19.72 15.72 26.81
C PHE A 228 -18.25 15.53 26.42
N PRO A 229 -17.93 14.75 25.38
CA PRO A 229 -16.56 14.44 25.04
C PRO A 229 -15.75 15.71 24.67
N PRO A 230 -14.52 15.85 25.19
CA PRO A 230 -13.67 17.00 24.90
C PRO A 230 -13.13 16.91 23.47
N THR A 231 -12.95 18.07 22.84
CA THR A 231 -12.30 18.15 21.52
C THR A 231 -10.78 18.03 21.68
N PRO A 232 -10.12 17.04 21.05
CA PRO A 232 -8.67 16.93 21.11
C PRO A 232 -8.02 18.16 20.46
N SER A 233 -6.90 18.61 21.02
CA SER A 233 -6.16 19.75 20.46
C SER A 233 -5.56 19.39 19.10
N PHE A 234 -5.33 20.41 18.27
CA PHE A 234 -4.71 20.22 16.95
C PHE A 234 -3.33 19.54 17.05
N GLY A 235 -2.50 19.97 18.00
CA GLY A 235 -1.18 19.40 18.24
C GLY A 235 -1.25 17.93 18.68
N MET A 236 -2.20 17.57 19.54
CA MET A 236 -2.42 16.19 19.97
C MET A 236 -2.89 15.31 18.81
N THR A 237 -3.84 15.80 18.03
CA THR A 237 -4.36 15.08 16.85
C THR A 237 -3.27 14.83 15.82
N LEU A 238 -2.44 15.84 15.54
CA LEU A 238 -1.32 15.70 14.61
C LEU A 238 -0.26 14.73 15.17
N ALA A 239 0.02 14.78 16.47
CA ALA A 239 0.96 13.89 17.13
C ALA A 239 0.50 12.43 17.12
N THR A 240 -0.78 12.15 17.36
CA THR A 240 -1.30 10.77 17.29
C THR A 240 -1.34 10.26 15.85
N ILE A 241 -1.70 11.09 14.87
CA ILE A 241 -1.65 10.73 13.45
C ILE A 241 -0.21 10.40 13.05
N ALA A 242 0.73 11.30 13.32
CA ALA A 242 2.14 11.08 13.01
C ALA A 242 2.70 9.84 13.73
N GLY A 243 2.34 9.65 15.01
CA GLY A 243 2.74 8.50 15.80
C GLY A 243 2.24 7.18 15.21
N VAL A 244 0.92 7.06 14.97
CA VAL A 244 0.30 5.86 14.40
C VAL A 244 0.77 5.59 12.97
N LEU A 245 0.91 6.63 12.13
CA LEU A 245 1.42 6.45 10.77
C LEU A 245 2.91 6.08 10.75
N SER A 246 3.75 6.64 11.63
CA SER A 246 5.17 6.25 11.73
C SER A 246 5.32 4.81 12.22
N LEU A 247 4.44 4.41 13.14
CA LEU A 247 4.28 3.03 13.59
C LEU A 247 3.93 2.11 12.41
N LEU A 248 2.87 2.42 11.68
CA LEU A 248 2.42 1.63 10.53
C LEU A 248 3.47 1.61 9.40
N SER A 249 4.14 2.73 9.12
CA SER A 249 5.18 2.80 8.08
C SER A 249 6.44 2.03 8.46
N ALA A 250 6.75 1.90 9.76
CA ALA A 250 7.85 1.06 10.21
C ALA A 250 7.55 -0.45 10.07
N CYS A 251 6.28 -0.79 9.80
CA CYS A 251 5.74 -2.14 9.60
C CYS A 251 5.44 -2.49 8.13
N ALA A 252 5.48 -1.51 7.24
CA ALA A 252 5.34 -1.75 5.80
C ALA A 252 6.70 -2.11 5.19
#